data_AF-A0A392QEZ9-F1
#
_entry.id   AF-A0A392QEZ9-F1
#
_cell.length_a   1.000
_cell.length_b   1.000
_cell.length_c   1.000
_cell.angle_alpha   90.00
_cell.angle_beta   90.00
_cell.angle_gamma   90.00
#
_symmetry.space_group_name_H-M   'P 1'
#
loop_
_entity.id
_entity.type
_entity.pdbx_description
1 polymer ?
#
loop_
_entity_poly.entity_id
_entity_poly.type
_entity_poly.pdbx_seq_one_letter_code
_entity_poly.pdbx_strand_id
1 'polypeptide(L)' 'PSTTKELPEDYVQRVKQIHESGGYESRGYAYDWKREEANKNLLRTHTTAVSSRMLYQLAQV' A
#
# COMPACT_ATOMS: atom_id res chain seq x y z
N PRO A 1 -2.71 -4.34 19.09
CA PRO A 1 -1.57 -4.95 18.34
C PRO A 1 -0.77 -3.86 17.63
N SER A 2 0.56 -3.94 17.66
CA SER A 2 1.45 -2.96 17.00
C SER A 2 1.58 -3.17 15.49
N THR A 3 1.17 -4.34 14.98
CA THR A 3 1.20 -4.67 13.56
C THR A 3 -0.16 -5.14 13.04
N THR A 4 -0.39 -4.98 11.74
CA THR A 4 -1.55 -5.52 11.04
C THR A 4 -1.50 -7.05 10.98
N LYS A 5 -2.67 -7.69 10.97
CA LYS A 5 -2.79 -9.15 10.90
C LYS A 5 -2.88 -9.65 9.46
N GLU A 6 -3.62 -8.94 8.62
CA GLU A 6 -3.95 -9.35 7.27
C GLU A 6 -3.96 -8.13 6.34
N LEU A 7 -3.52 -8.34 5.10
CA LEU A 7 -3.58 -7.38 4.00
C LEU A 7 -3.92 -8.15 2.71
N PRO A 8 -4.50 -7.48 1.69
CA PRO A 8 -4.67 -8.08 0.37
C PRO A 8 -3.29 -8.29 -0.30
N GLU A 9 -2.73 -9.50 -0.19
CA GLU A 9 -1.35 -9.81 -0.57
C GLU A 9 -1.05 -9.53 -2.05
N ASP A 10 -2.03 -9.78 -2.93
CA ASP A 10 -1.92 -9.49 -4.35
C ASP A 10 -1.71 -7.99 -4.60
N TYR A 11 -2.47 -7.14 -3.89
CA TYR A 11 -2.38 -5.70 -4.02
C TYR A 11 -1.12 -5.16 -3.35
N VAL A 12 -0.71 -5.71 -2.22
CA VAL A 12 0.55 -5.37 -1.56
C VAL A 12 1.74 -5.63 -2.49
N GLN A 13 1.75 -6.76 -3.21
CA GLN A 13 2.81 -7.06 -4.17
C GLN A 13 2.85 -6.07 -5.34
N ARG A 14 1.68 -5.65 -5.84
CA ARG A 14 1.60 -4.57 -6.85
C ARG A 14 2.14 -3.25 -6.31
N VAL A 15 1.72 -2.86 -5.10
CA VAL A 15 2.18 -1.62 -4.44
C VAL A 15 3.69 -1.65 -4.24
N LYS A 16 4.26 -2.78 -3.80
CA LYS A 16 5.71 -2.98 -3.68
C LYS A 16 6.40 -2.74 -5.01
N GLN A 17 6.02 -3.47 -6.05
CA GLN A 17 6.65 -3.36 -7.38
C GLN A 17 6.65 -1.92 -7.90
N ILE A 18 5.51 -1.23 -7.81
CA ILE A 18 5.38 0.15 -8.29
C ILE A 18 6.21 1.12 -7.44
N HIS A 19 6.29 0.94 -6.12
CA HIS A 19 7.15 1.78 -5.27
C HIS A 19 8.64 1.56 -5.53
N GLU A 20 9.08 0.33 -5.73
CA GLU A 20 10.50 0.00 -5.92
C GLU A 20 10.97 0.36 -7.33
N SER A 21 10.34 -0.22 -8.35
CA SER A 21 10.82 -0.22 -9.73
C SER A 21 9.95 0.60 -10.70
N GLY A 22 8.78 1.06 -10.26
CA GLY A 22 7.85 1.80 -11.11
C GLY A 22 6.96 0.91 -11.98
N GLY A 23 6.33 1.55 -12.97
CA GLY A 23 5.25 1.00 -13.80
C GLY A 23 4.24 2.10 -14.12
N TYR A 24 3.34 1.86 -15.08
CA TYR A 24 2.37 2.87 -15.53
C TYR A 24 3.03 4.22 -15.86
N GLU A 25 4.14 4.18 -16.62
CA GLU A 25 4.96 5.34 -16.99
C GLU A 25 5.70 6.03 -15.82
N SER A 26 5.52 5.56 -14.58
CA SER A 26 6.31 5.98 -13.43
C SER A 26 7.63 5.21 -13.34
N ARG A 27 8.69 5.88 -12.86
CA ARG A 27 10.01 5.29 -12.58
C ARG A 27 10.09 4.62 -11.20
N GLY A 28 9.03 4.70 -10.40
CA GLY A 28 9.07 4.32 -9.00
C GLY A 28 9.99 5.24 -8.18
N TYR A 29 10.34 4.80 -6.99
CA TYR A 29 11.17 5.57 -6.05
C TYR A 29 12.60 5.03 -5.92
N ALA A 30 12.94 3.92 -6.58
CA ALA A 30 14.29 3.34 -6.59
C ALA A 30 14.86 3.05 -5.18
N TYR A 31 14.02 2.47 -4.31
CA TYR A 31 14.43 2.01 -2.97
C TYR A 31 13.83 0.63 -2.70
N ASP A 32 14.36 -0.06 -1.69
CA ASP A 32 13.81 -1.33 -1.20
C ASP A 32 12.59 -1.07 -0.31
N TRP A 33 11.41 -1.44 -0.79
CA TRP A 33 10.17 -1.30 -0.05
C TRP A 33 10.09 -2.40 1.01
N LYS A 34 9.94 -1.99 2.28
CA LYS A 34 9.97 -2.90 3.44
C LYS A 34 8.57 -3.25 3.90
N ARG A 35 8.24 -4.55 3.88
CA ARG A 35 6.94 -5.05 4.32
C ARG A 35 6.68 -4.79 5.80
N GLU A 36 7.73 -4.86 6.61
CA GLU A 36 7.69 -4.64 8.05
C GLU A 36 7.27 -3.20 8.38
N GLU A 37 7.65 -2.23 7.56
CA GLU A 37 7.26 -0.82 7.73
C GLU A 37 5.77 -0.62 7.42
N ALA A 38 5.26 -1.19 6.33
CA ALA A 38 3.85 -1.10 5.97
C ALA A 38 2.93 -1.85 6.95
N ASN A 39 3.44 -2.88 7.63
CA ASN A 39 2.68 -3.63 8.63
C ASN A 39 2.50 -2.88 9.96
N LYS A 40 3.20 -1.78 10.22
CA LYS A 40 3.07 -1.02 11.47
C LYS A 40 1.71 -0.34 11.57
N ASN A 41 0.96 -0.65 12.62
CA ASN A 41 -0.27 0.07 12.91
C ASN A 41 0.03 1.45 13.48
N LEU A 42 -0.79 2.42 13.10
CA LEU A 42 -0.76 3.79 13.60
C LEU A 42 -2.18 4.31 13.77
N LEU A 43 -2.35 5.36 14.58
CA LEU A 43 -3.61 6.10 14.62
C LEU A 43 -3.74 6.92 13.35
N ARG A 44 -4.85 6.73 12.62
CA ARG A 44 -5.11 7.38 11.33
C ARG A 44 -4.79 8.88 11.39
N THR A 45 -3.87 9.31 10.54
CA THR A 45 -3.39 10.71 10.51
C THR A 45 -4.30 11.62 9.70
N HIS A 46 -4.90 11.10 8.62
CA HIS A 46 -5.75 11.87 7.69
C HIS A 46 -6.93 11.02 7.20
N THR A 47 -7.97 11.66 6.67
CA THR A 47 -9.13 10.96 6.08
C THR A 47 -8.82 10.31 4.73
N THR A 48 -7.75 10.71 4.04
CA THR A 48 -7.34 10.12 2.74
C THR A 48 -7.16 8.61 2.80
N ALA A 49 -6.73 8.04 3.94
CA ALA A 49 -6.64 6.59 4.11
C ALA A 49 -8.00 5.88 3.93
N VAL A 50 -9.10 6.54 4.31
CA VAL A 50 -10.47 6.04 4.07
C VAL A 50 -10.83 6.17 2.59
N SER A 51 -10.50 7.29 1.94
CA SER A 51 -10.71 7.47 0.50
C SER A 51 -9.99 6.42 -0.32
N SER A 52 -8.71 6.13 -0.02
CA SER A 52 -7.94 5.08 -0.69
C SER A 52 -8.57 3.70 -0.53
N ARG A 53 -9.15 3.39 0.65
CA ARG A 53 -9.91 2.15 0.87
C ARG A 53 -11.14 2.08 -0.03
N MET A 54 -11.92 3.16 -0.14
CA MET A 54 -13.12 3.19 -0.98
C MET A 54 -12.79 3.05 -2.46
N LEU A 55 -11.75 3.75 -2.94
CA LEU A 55 -11.28 3.64 -4.33
C LEU A 55 -10.82 2.21 -4.66
N TYR A 56 -10.09 1.58 -3.75
CA TYR A 56 -9.70 0.18 -3.92
C TYR A 56 -10.91 -0.74 -4.09
N GLN A 57 -11.94 -0.57 -3.26
CA GLN A 57 -13.18 -1.36 -3.34
C GLN A 57 -13.94 -1.12 -4.65
N LEU A 58 -14.04 0.14 -5.11
CA LEU A 58 -14.67 0.48 -6.38
C LEU A 58 -13.95 -0.13 -7.59
N ALA A 59 -12.62 -0.32 -7.50
CA ALA A 59 -11.82 -0.91 -8.57
C ALA A 59 -11.85 -2.46 -8.59
N GLN A 60 -12.52 -3.12 -7.64
CA GLN A 60 -12.69 -4.59 -7.64
C GLN A 60 -13.90 -5.06 -8.47
N VAL A 61 -14.71 -4.12 -8.95
CA VAL A 61 -15.92 -4.36 -9.76
C VAL A 61 -15.54 -4.40 -11.23
#